data_AF-A0A1H1UFC1-F1
#
_entry.id   AF-A0A1H1UFC1-F1
#
_cell.length_a   1.000
_cell.length_b   1.000
_cell.length_c   1.000
_cell.angle_alpha   90.00
_cell.angle_beta   90.00
_cell.angle_gamma   90.00
#
_symmetry.space_group_name_H-M   'P 1'
#
loop_
_entity.id
_entity.type
_entity.pdbx_description
1 polymer ?
#
loop_
_entity_poly.entity_id
_entity_poly.type
_entity_poly.pdbx_seq_one_letter_code
_entity_poly.pdbx_strand_id
1 'polypeptide(L)' 'MDLLLALLAFAARLLAEFVGELILGTLCYWLGWPWVKLFTLGRYPRHGWRSGHREEIYVQCVGGAVAALAMMAALGQFAA' A
#
# COMPACT_ATOMS: atom_id res chain seq x y z
N MET A 1 33.79 -14.09 4.98
CA MET A 1 32.93 -13.65 3.84
C MET A 1 31.45 -13.80 4.19
N ASP A 2 31.08 -14.81 4.98
CA ASP A 2 29.68 -15.12 5.35
C ASP A 2 29.02 -14.07 6.26
N LEU A 3 29.77 -13.46 7.20
CA LEU A 3 29.25 -12.40 8.07
C LEU A 3 28.86 -11.14 7.29
N LEU A 4 29.65 -10.77 6.28
CA LEU A 4 29.37 -9.62 5.42
C LEU A 4 28.11 -9.84 4.59
N LEU A 5 27.95 -11.04 4.03
CA LEU A 5 26.74 -11.43 3.29
C LEU A 5 25.50 -11.44 4.20
N ALA A 6 25.62 -11.92 5.44
CA ALA A 6 24.52 -11.92 6.40
C ALA A 6 24.08 -10.50 6.78
N LEU A 7 25.05 -9.58 7.00
CA LEU A 7 24.75 -8.17 7.27
C LEU A 7 24.09 -7.47 6.08
N LEU A 8 24.58 -7.72 4.86
CA LEU A 8 23.98 -7.17 3.64
C LEU A 8 22.56 -7.70 3.43
N ALA A 9 22.31 -9.00 3.65
CA ALA A 9 20.98 -9.59 3.55
C ALA A 9 20.01 -9.03 4.61
N PHE A 10 20.49 -8.81 5.83
CA PHE A 10 19.70 -8.21 6.90
C PHE A 10 19.34 -6.75 6.56
N ALA A 11 20.31 -5.96 6.12
CA ALA A 11 20.08 -4.59 5.68
C ALA A 11 19.11 -4.51 4.49
N ALA A 12 19.26 -5.41 3.51
CA ALA A 12 18.36 -5.47 2.36
C ALA A 12 16.92 -5.83 2.76
N ARG A 13 16.74 -6.77 3.72
CA ARG A 13 15.42 -7.10 4.26
C ARG A 13 14.79 -5.93 5.01
N LEU A 14 15.55 -5.25 5.86
CA LEU A 14 15.05 -4.05 6.55
C LEU A 14 14.66 -2.95 5.56
N LEU A 15 15.47 -2.74 4.53
CA LEU A 15 15.16 -1.77 3.49
C LEU A 15 13.89 -2.16 2.72
N ALA A 16 13.75 -3.44 2.35
CA ALA A 16 12.59 -3.95 1.64
C ALA A 16 11.31 -3.85 2.47
N GLU A 17 11.37 -4.19 3.76
CA GLU A 17 10.26 -4.01 4.70
C GLU A 17 9.91 -2.53 4.84
N PHE A 18 10.90 -1.65 5.04
CA PHE A 18 10.66 -0.22 5.21
C PHE A 18 10.07 0.43 3.95
N VAL A 19 10.60 0.08 2.77
CA VAL A 19 10.08 0.56 1.48
C VAL A 19 8.69 -0.02 1.23
N GLY A 20 8.49 -1.31 1.53
CA GLY A 20 7.20 -1.97 1.45
C GLY A 20 6.17 -1.29 2.34
N GLU A 21 6.48 -1.07 3.60
CA GLU A 21 5.60 -0.43 4.58
C GLU A 21 5.33 1.05 4.25
N LEU A 22 6.32 1.77 3.72
CA LEU A 22 6.14 3.15 3.29
C LEU A 22 5.23 3.23 2.06
N ILE A 23 5.46 2.38 1.05
CA ILE A 23 4.68 2.38 -0.19
C ILE A 23 3.29 1.76 0.04
N LEU A 24 3.21 0.54 0.55
CA LEU A 24 1.94 -0.15 0.80
C LEU A 24 1.17 0.49 1.95
N GLY A 25 1.82 0.78 3.07
CA GLY A 25 1.14 1.33 4.24
C GLY A 25 0.72 2.78 4.06
N THR A 26 1.56 3.62 3.46
CA THR A 26 1.27 5.07 3.33
C THR A 26 0.61 5.39 2.00
N LEU A 27 1.22 5.01 0.87
CA LEU A 27 0.67 5.36 -0.45
C LEU A 27 -0.62 4.62 -0.74
N CYS A 28 -0.72 3.30 -0.49
CA CYS A 28 -1.99 2.61 -0.74
C CYS A 28 -3.09 3.08 0.22
N TYR A 29 -2.79 3.41 1.49
CA TYR A 29 -3.82 3.98 2.36
C TYR A 29 -4.34 5.32 1.79
N TRP A 30 -3.43 6.24 1.44
CA TRP A 30 -3.79 7.53 0.87
C TRP A 30 -4.52 7.42 -0.47
N LEU A 31 -4.09 6.49 -1.32
CA LEU A 31 -4.72 6.25 -2.61
C LEU A 31 -6.10 5.63 -2.46
N GLY A 32 -6.28 4.70 -1.51
CA GLY A 32 -7.54 3.99 -1.26
C GLY A 32 -8.57 4.81 -0.49
N TRP A 33 -8.13 5.69 0.41
CA TRP A 33 -8.99 6.53 1.26
C TRP A 33 -10.09 7.29 0.50
N PRO A 34 -9.82 8.01 -0.61
CA PRO A 34 -10.86 8.72 -1.35
C PRO A 34 -11.90 7.76 -1.94
N TRP A 35 -11.48 6.59 -2.43
CA TRP A 35 -12.38 5.60 -3.01
C TRP A 35 -13.25 4.94 -1.95
N VAL A 36 -12.68 4.55 -0.81
CA VAL A 36 -13.46 4.00 0.30
C VAL A 36 -14.47 5.03 0.80
N LYS A 37 -14.08 6.31 0.93
CA LYS A 37 -15.03 7.37 1.28
C LYS A 37 -16.11 7.53 0.23
N LEU A 38 -15.78 7.47 -1.06
CA LEU A 38 -16.75 7.60 -2.13
C LEU A 38 -17.78 6.46 -2.09
N PHE A 39 -17.32 5.20 -2.02
CA PHE A 39 -18.19 4.03 -2.01
C PHE A 39 -19.03 3.88 -0.74
N THR A 40 -18.52 4.36 0.39
CA THR A 40 -19.23 4.30 1.67
C THR A 40 -20.00 5.58 2.00
N LEU A 41 -20.08 6.54 1.06
CA LEU A 41 -20.71 7.84 1.24
C LEU A 41 -20.17 8.57 2.49
N GLY A 42 -18.86 8.47 2.72
CA GLY A 42 -18.14 9.09 3.82
C GLY A 42 -18.26 8.35 5.16
N ARG A 43 -18.94 7.19 5.23
CA ARG A 43 -19.11 6.43 6.49
C ARG A 43 -17.84 5.73 6.96
N TYR A 44 -16.94 5.38 6.04
CA TYR A 44 -15.67 4.73 6.34
C TYR A 44 -14.50 5.36 5.54
N PRO A 45 -13.24 5.17 5.99
CA PRO A 45 -12.86 4.66 7.31
C PRO A 45 -13.26 5.66 8.42
N ARG A 46 -13.67 5.14 9.58
CA ARG A 46 -14.07 5.96 10.74
C ARG A 46 -12.84 6.41 11.53
N HIS A 47 -11.83 5.55 11.56
CA HIS A 47 -10.58 5.81 12.22
C HIS A 47 -9.53 6.31 11.21
N GLY A 48 -8.65 7.19 11.68
CA GLY A 48 -7.59 7.78 10.86
C GLY A 48 -6.47 6.79 10.52
N TRP A 49 -5.54 7.27 9.71
CA TRP A 49 -4.29 6.56 9.38
C TRP A 49 -3.50 6.22 10.65
N ARG A 50 -2.92 5.01 10.71
CA ARG A 50 -2.22 4.43 11.88
C ARG A 50 -3.08 4.30 13.15
N SER A 51 -4.39 4.15 12.98
CA SER A 51 -5.28 3.84 14.10
C SER A 51 -5.15 2.39 14.59
N GLY A 52 -4.46 1.52 13.84
CA GLY A 52 -4.32 0.10 14.18
C GLY A 52 -5.63 -0.68 14.05
N HIS A 53 -6.67 -0.05 13.48
CA HIS A 53 -7.98 -0.65 13.31
C HIS A 53 -8.05 -1.44 12.00
N ARG A 54 -8.87 -2.49 11.96
CA ARG A 54 -9.06 -3.32 10.75
C ARG A 54 -9.52 -2.52 9.53
N GLU A 55 -10.18 -1.37 9.76
CA GLU A 55 -10.57 -0.41 8.72
C GLU A 55 -9.38 0.07 7.87
N GLU A 56 -8.20 0.20 8.49
CA GLU A 56 -6.98 0.61 7.79
C GLU A 56 -6.55 -0.42 6.74
N ILE A 57 -6.64 -1.71 7.08
CA ILE A 57 -6.31 -2.82 6.18
C ILE A 57 -7.24 -2.80 4.96
N TYR A 58 -8.55 -2.59 5.15
CA TYR A 58 -9.48 -2.50 4.03
C TYR A 58 -9.16 -1.33 3.10
N VAL A 59 -8.81 -0.17 3.65
CA VAL A 59 -8.43 1.01 2.84
C VAL A 59 -7.13 0.76 2.07
N GLN A 60 -6.14 0.13 2.70
CA GLN A 60 -4.90 -0.28 2.03
C GLN A 60 -5.17 -1.30 0.91
N CYS A 61 -6.06 -2.28 1.11
CA CYS A 61 -6.46 -3.22 0.06
C CYS A 61 -7.11 -2.51 -1.13
N VAL A 62 -8.03 -1.56 -0.89
CA VAL A 62 -8.64 -0.77 -1.97
C VAL A 62 -7.59 0.07 -2.69
N GLY A 63 -6.68 0.70 -1.95
CA GLY A 63 -5.59 1.47 -2.55
C GLY A 63 -4.65 0.61 -3.40
N GLY A 64 -4.32 -0.60 -2.94
CA GLY A 64 -3.52 -1.56 -3.70
C GLY A 64 -4.23 -1.98 -4.99
N ALA A 65 -5.53 -2.23 -4.94
CA ALA A 65 -6.32 -2.52 -6.14
C ALA A 65 -6.34 -1.35 -7.13
N VAL A 66 -6.52 -0.12 -6.64
CA VAL A 66 -6.49 1.09 -7.48
C VAL A 66 -5.09 1.30 -8.09
N ALA A 67 -4.03 1.11 -7.32
CA ALA A 67 -2.65 1.22 -7.81
C ALA A 67 -2.36 0.17 -8.90
N ALA A 68 -2.81 -1.06 -8.70
CA ALA A 68 -2.69 -2.12 -9.70
C ALA A 68 -3.44 -1.74 -10.98
N LEU A 69 -4.71 -1.31 -10.89
CA LEU A 69 -5.48 -0.87 -12.06
C LEU A 69 -4.84 0.32 -12.78
N ALA A 70 -4.32 1.30 -12.04
CA ALA A 70 -3.60 2.43 -12.62
C ALA A 70 -2.33 1.98 -13.35
N MET A 71 -1.60 1.00 -12.79
CA MET A 71 -0.43 0.42 -13.44
C MET A 71 -0.80 -0.34 -14.71
N MET A 72 -1.84 -1.17 -14.67
CA MET A 72 -2.37 -1.86 -15.86
C MET A 72 -2.75 -0.85 -16.96
N ALA A 73 -3.40 0.24 -16.59
CA ALA A 73 -3.76 1.32 -17.51
C ALA A 73 -2.54 2.04 -18.08
N ALA A 74 -1.55 2.37 -17.25
CA ALA A 74 -0.31 3.01 -17.69
C ALA A 74 0.49 2.13 -18.66
N LEU A 75 0.43 0.80 -18.48
CA LEU A 75 1.05 -0.18 -19.38
C LEU A 75 0.22 -0.44 -20.65
N GLY A 76 -0.89 0.25 -20.85
CA GLY A 76 -1.71 0.13 -22.05
C GLY A 76 -2.51 -1.18 -22.12
N GLN A 77 -2.68 -1.91 -21.00
CA GLN A 77 -3.45 -3.16 -21.01
C GLN A 77 -4.94 -2.96 -21.31
N PHE A 78 -5.43 -1.72 -21.26
CA PHE A 78 -6.79 -1.33 -21.65
C PHE A 78 -6.85 -0.57 -22.99
N ALA A 79 -5.73 -0.40 -23.69
CA ALA A 79 -5.71 0.11 -25.05
C ALA A 79 -6.14 -1.02 -25.99
N ALA A 80 -7.44 -1.06 -26.30
CA ALA A 80 -7.99 -1.88 -27.38
C ALA A 80 -7.67 -1.27 -28.76
#